data_AF-A0A365ZVI5-F1
#
_entry.id   AF-A0A365ZVI5-F1
#
_cell.length_a   1.000
_cell.length_b   1.000
_cell.length_c   1.000
_cell.angle_alpha   90.00
_cell.angle_beta   90.00
_cell.angle_gamma   90.00
#
_symmetry.space_group_name_H-M   'P 1'
#
loop_
_entity.id
_entity.type
_entity.pdbx_description
1 polymer ?
#
loop_
_entity_poly.entity_id
_entity_poly.type
_entity_poly.pdbx_seq_one_letter_code
_entity_poly.pdbx_strand_id
1 'polypeptide(L)'
;RVTSVEGDALDVAFSAATGRAALEHRAVLVGSERIVDVARGGLTAFLFTGQGSQRLGMGRELYEAFPVFAGAFDAVCEAAGLPLRDVVWGGEAGVLDRTEFAQPAIFALEVGLFRLVESWGVRADFVAGHSVGEVAAAHVAGVLSLEDAARLVVERGRLMQALPSGGAMVAIQ
;
A
#
# COMPACT_ATOMS: atom_id res chain seq x y z
N ARG A 1 -3.75 -22.07 27.04
CA ARG A 1 -2.78 -21.13 26.43
C ARG A 1 -1.57 -21.96 26.06
N VAL A 2 -1.29 -22.16 24.77
CA VAL A 2 -0.06 -22.85 24.35
C VAL A 2 1.08 -21.86 24.56
N THR A 3 2.03 -22.18 25.43
CA THR A 3 3.14 -21.28 25.82
C THR A 3 4.49 -21.69 25.23
N SER A 4 4.56 -22.91 24.70
CA SER A 4 5.70 -23.46 23.96
C SER A 4 5.18 -24.59 23.08
N VAL A 5 5.81 -24.79 21.93
CA VAL A 5 5.56 -25.94 21.04
C VAL A 5 6.92 -26.52 20.68
N GLU A 6 7.08 -27.83 20.87
CA GLU A 6 8.22 -28.55 20.30
C GLU A 6 7.91 -28.80 18.82
N GLY A 7 8.68 -28.20 17.91
CA GLY A 7 8.47 -28.33 16.47
C GLY A 7 9.04 -27.16 15.68
N ASP A 8 9.11 -27.32 14.35
CA ASP A 8 9.47 -26.23 13.44
C ASP A 8 8.43 -25.11 13.51
N ALA A 9 8.90 -23.86 13.62
CA ALA A 9 8.01 -22.71 13.82
C ALA A 9 7.07 -22.48 12.63
N LEU A 10 7.49 -22.78 11.40
CA LEU A 10 6.65 -22.65 10.20
C LEU A 10 5.60 -23.75 10.16
N ASP A 11 5.94 -24.99 10.52
CA ASP A 11 4.96 -26.08 10.61
C ASP A 11 3.89 -25.81 11.66
N VAL A 12 4.30 -25.27 12.81
CA VAL A 12 3.37 -24.86 13.88
C VAL A 12 2.47 -23.72 13.40
N ALA A 13 3.04 -22.69 12.77
CA ALA A 13 2.27 -21.56 12.23
C ALA A 13 1.28 -22.01 11.15
N PHE A 14 1.72 -22.83 10.21
CA PHE A 14 0.87 -23.39 9.15
C PHE A 14 -0.27 -24.22 9.72
N SER A 15 0.03 -25.12 10.67
CA SER A 15 -0.96 -25.97 11.33
C SER A 15 -1.98 -25.15 12.14
N ALA A 16 -1.53 -24.09 12.81
CA ALA A 16 -2.41 -23.20 13.56
C ALA A 16 -3.33 -22.38 12.64
N ALA A 17 -2.81 -21.90 11.51
CA ALA A 17 -3.54 -21.08 10.55
C ALA A 17 -4.54 -21.87 9.68
N THR A 18 -4.23 -23.12 9.35
CA THR A 18 -5.00 -23.90 8.35
C THR A 18 -5.73 -25.12 8.92
N GLY A 19 -5.25 -25.67 10.03
CA GLY A 19 -5.71 -26.95 10.57
C GLY A 19 -6.61 -26.86 11.80
N ARG A 20 -7.03 -25.66 12.22
CA ARG A 20 -7.82 -25.42 13.44
C ARG A 20 -8.94 -24.42 13.17
N ALA A 21 -10.03 -24.53 13.93
CA ALA A 21 -11.12 -23.57 13.86
C ALA A 21 -10.66 -22.20 14.38
N ALA A 22 -10.98 -21.13 13.63
CA ALA A 22 -10.68 -19.76 14.02
C ALA A 22 -11.77 -19.22 14.96
N LEU A 23 -11.49 -19.22 16.27
CA LEU A 23 -12.40 -18.70 17.30
C LEU A 23 -12.41 -17.16 17.34
N GLU A 24 -13.37 -16.59 18.09
CA GLU A 24 -13.50 -15.14 18.27
C GLU A 24 -12.31 -14.56 19.05
N HIS A 25 -11.92 -15.19 20.16
CA HIS A 25 -10.73 -14.78 20.91
C HIS A 25 -9.46 -15.29 20.21
N ARG A 26 -8.67 -14.37 19.65
CA ARG A 26 -7.48 -14.69 18.85
C ARG A 26 -6.22 -14.16 19.50
N ALA A 27 -5.13 -14.85 19.24
CA ALA A 27 -3.79 -14.37 19.53
C ALA A 27 -2.88 -14.66 18.33
N VAL A 28 -2.07 -13.68 17.93
CA VAL A 28 -1.06 -13.80 16.88
C VAL A 28 0.30 -13.48 17.49
N LEU A 29 1.32 -14.25 17.11
CA LEU A 29 2.71 -14.03 17.48
C LEU A 29 3.51 -13.78 16.21
N VAL A 30 4.11 -12.62 16.08
CA VAL A 30 5.02 -12.25 14.96
C VAL A 30 6.38 -11.95 15.55
N GLY A 31 7.36 -12.83 15.32
CA GLY A 31 8.62 -12.78 16.05
C GLY A 31 8.37 -12.92 17.56
N SER A 32 8.73 -11.89 18.34
CA SER A 32 8.45 -11.81 19.78
C SER A 32 7.18 -11.01 20.12
N GLU A 33 6.56 -10.34 19.14
CA GLU A 33 5.41 -9.49 19.36
C GLU A 33 4.13 -10.31 19.41
N ARG A 34 3.38 -10.15 20.50
CA ARG A 34 2.13 -10.85 20.71
C ARG A 34 0.95 -9.89 20.70
N ILE A 35 0.02 -10.15 19.79
CA ILE A 35 -1.26 -9.44 19.66
C ILE A 35 -2.36 -10.36 20.18
N VAL A 36 -3.28 -9.84 21.00
CA VAL A 36 -4.44 -10.58 21.51
C VAL A 36 -5.67 -9.69 21.36
N ASP A 37 -6.71 -10.21 20.72
CA ASP A 37 -7.94 -9.45 20.50
C ASP A 37 -9.16 -10.38 20.30
N VAL A 38 -10.34 -9.79 20.23
CA VAL A 38 -11.59 -10.44 19.84
C VAL A 38 -11.89 -10.09 18.39
N ALA A 39 -11.77 -11.07 17.50
CA ALA A 39 -12.15 -10.92 16.11
C ALA A 39 -13.65 -10.69 15.99
N ARG A 40 -14.01 -9.61 15.30
CA ARG A 40 -15.38 -9.29 14.94
C ARG A 40 -15.57 -9.53 13.44
N GLY A 41 -16.69 -10.12 13.07
CA GLY A 41 -17.13 -10.11 11.67
C GLY A 41 -17.51 -8.70 11.24
N GLY A 42 -17.51 -8.45 9.93
CA GLY A 42 -17.89 -7.16 9.37
C GLY A 42 -17.45 -7.03 7.93
N LEU A 43 -17.85 -5.91 7.34
CA LEU A 43 -17.39 -5.50 6.02
C LEU A 43 -16.02 -4.83 6.16
N THR A 44 -15.15 -5.04 5.17
CA THR A 44 -13.77 -4.53 5.13
C THR A 44 -13.67 -3.40 4.12
N ALA A 45 -13.06 -2.27 4.51
CA ALA A 45 -12.79 -1.16 3.62
C ALA A 45 -11.28 -0.90 3.50
N PHE A 46 -10.79 -0.67 2.28
CA PHE A 46 -9.41 -0.25 2.05
C PHE A 46 -9.39 1.25 1.77
N LEU A 47 -8.55 1.97 2.52
CA LEU A 47 -8.45 3.43 2.45
C LEU A 47 -7.12 3.84 1.84
N PHE A 48 -7.20 4.63 0.78
CA PHE A 48 -6.07 5.12 0.02
C PHE A 48 -5.78 6.58 0.38
N THR A 49 -4.55 6.86 0.78
CA THR A 49 -4.15 8.15 1.35
C THR A 49 -3.91 9.22 0.29
N GLY A 50 -3.93 10.48 0.73
CA GLY A 50 -3.51 11.60 -0.09
C GLY A 50 -1.99 11.77 -0.13
N GLN A 51 -1.55 12.84 -0.81
CA GLN A 51 -0.16 13.31 -0.71
C GLN A 51 0.20 13.68 0.74
N GLY A 52 1.44 13.38 1.14
CA GLY A 52 1.96 13.60 2.49
C GLY A 52 2.42 12.31 3.19
N SER A 53 2.07 11.13 2.66
CA SER A 53 2.49 9.83 3.18
C SER A 53 3.83 9.35 2.61
N GLN A 54 4.36 10.02 1.58
CA GLN A 54 5.60 9.61 0.93
C GLN A 54 6.81 9.70 1.86
N ARG A 55 7.70 8.70 1.76
CA ARG A 55 8.99 8.69 2.44
C ARG A 55 10.02 7.98 1.58
N LEU A 56 11.27 8.43 1.65
CA LEU A 56 12.37 7.74 0.97
C LEU A 56 12.46 6.28 1.42
N GLY A 57 12.72 5.39 0.48
CA GLY A 57 12.80 3.95 0.70
C GLY A 57 11.46 3.24 0.90
N MET A 58 10.31 3.93 0.79
CA MET A 58 9.01 3.25 0.93
C MET A 58 8.86 2.11 -0.08
N GLY A 59 8.29 0.99 0.38
CA GLY A 59 8.07 -0.20 -0.44
C GLY A 59 9.31 -1.02 -0.79
N ARG A 60 10.54 -0.57 -0.48
CA ARG A 60 11.76 -1.29 -0.90
C ARG A 60 11.86 -2.70 -0.33
N GLU A 61 11.71 -2.86 0.98
CA GLU A 61 11.76 -4.18 1.62
C GLU A 61 10.63 -5.10 1.13
N LEU A 62 9.46 -4.53 0.85
CA LEU A 62 8.33 -5.28 0.29
C LEU A 62 8.61 -5.73 -1.15
N TYR A 63 9.26 -4.89 -1.93
CA TYR A 63 9.70 -5.21 -3.29
C TYR A 63 10.71 -6.35 -3.30
N GLU A 64 11.68 -6.31 -2.39
CA GLU A 64 12.72 -7.35 -2.26
C GLU A 64 12.12 -8.69 -1.76
N ALA A 65 11.11 -8.64 -0.87
CA ALA A 65 10.53 -9.83 -0.24
C ALA A 65 9.35 -10.46 -1.02
N PHE A 66 8.55 -9.66 -1.73
CA PHE A 66 7.28 -10.11 -2.30
C PHE A 66 7.16 -9.83 -3.81
N PRO A 67 7.27 -10.86 -4.66
CA PRO A 67 7.16 -10.71 -6.12
C PRO A 67 5.84 -10.10 -6.60
N VAL A 68 4.73 -10.31 -5.87
CA VAL A 68 3.43 -9.71 -6.18
C VAL A 68 3.48 -8.19 -6.03
N PHE A 69 4.08 -7.70 -4.94
CA PHE A 69 4.28 -6.27 -4.75
C PHE A 69 5.20 -5.70 -5.83
N ALA A 70 6.33 -6.38 -6.09
CA ALA A 70 7.31 -5.94 -7.07
C ALA A 70 6.70 -5.80 -8.47
N GLY A 71 5.99 -6.82 -8.94
CA GLY A 71 5.34 -6.80 -10.25
C GLY A 71 4.27 -5.71 -10.38
N ALA A 72 3.47 -5.48 -9.33
CA ALA A 72 2.48 -4.40 -9.33
C ALA A 72 3.13 -3.00 -9.33
N PHE A 73 4.20 -2.82 -8.54
CA PHE A 73 4.95 -1.58 -8.48
C PHE A 73 5.64 -1.27 -9.82
N ASP A 74 6.29 -2.27 -10.43
CA ASP A 74 6.95 -2.15 -11.73
C ASP A 74 5.98 -1.82 -12.85
N ALA A 75 4.81 -2.47 -12.88
CA ALA A 75 3.77 -2.19 -13.85
C ALA A 75 3.28 -0.74 -13.78
N VAL A 76 3.14 -0.19 -12.57
CA VAL A 76 2.82 1.24 -12.39
C VAL A 76 3.97 2.13 -12.87
N CYS A 77 5.21 1.79 -12.56
CA CYS A 77 6.38 2.56 -13.00
C CYS A 77 6.48 2.61 -14.53
N GLU A 78 6.26 1.47 -15.19
CA GLU A 78 6.20 1.36 -16.66
C GLU A 78 5.08 2.22 -17.23
N ALA A 79 3.85 2.07 -16.72
CA ALA A 79 2.69 2.83 -17.19
C ALA A 79 2.82 4.34 -16.95
N ALA A 80 3.50 4.75 -15.87
CA ALA A 80 3.74 6.15 -15.55
C ALA A 80 4.82 6.78 -16.46
N GLY A 81 5.75 5.99 -17.01
CA GLY A 81 6.86 6.50 -17.82
C GLY A 81 7.81 7.43 -17.06
N LEU A 82 7.85 7.33 -15.73
CA LEU A 82 8.70 8.13 -14.84
C LEU A 82 9.70 7.22 -14.11
N PRO A 83 10.89 7.73 -13.71
CA PRO A 83 11.88 6.98 -12.96
C PRO A 83 11.49 6.84 -11.47
N LEU A 84 10.25 6.40 -11.20
CA LEU A 84 9.67 6.39 -9.84
C LEU A 84 10.49 5.54 -8.88
N ARG A 85 10.97 4.38 -9.32
CA ARG A 85 11.80 3.51 -8.48
C ARG A 85 13.06 4.23 -7.96
N ASP A 86 13.77 4.90 -8.85
CA ASP A 86 15.01 5.60 -8.50
C ASP A 86 14.70 6.82 -7.62
N VAL A 87 13.63 7.57 -7.91
CA VAL A 87 13.16 8.68 -7.08
C VAL A 87 12.77 8.23 -5.67
N VAL A 88 12.06 7.10 -5.56
CA VAL A 88 11.55 6.60 -4.28
C VAL A 88 12.67 6.00 -3.42
N TRP A 89 13.68 5.34 -4.00
CA TRP A 89 14.71 4.60 -3.24
C TRP A 89 16.10 5.24 -3.18
N GLY A 90 16.38 6.24 -4.02
CA GLY A 90 17.73 6.81 -4.13
C GLY A 90 17.77 8.21 -4.71
N GLY A 91 16.64 8.90 -4.80
CA GLY A 91 16.55 10.25 -5.36
C GLY A 91 17.29 11.29 -4.52
N GLU A 92 17.66 12.39 -5.16
CA GLU A 92 18.13 13.58 -4.46
C GLU A 92 17.08 14.05 -3.44
N ALA A 93 17.54 14.58 -2.30
CA ALA A 93 16.66 15.04 -1.23
C ALA A 93 15.65 16.06 -1.76
N GLY A 94 14.37 15.87 -1.43
CA GLY A 94 13.28 16.75 -1.85
C GLY A 94 12.70 16.48 -3.25
N VAL A 95 13.33 15.61 -4.07
CA VAL A 95 12.75 15.24 -5.38
C VAL A 95 11.44 14.48 -5.20
N LEU A 96 11.40 13.53 -4.26
CA LEU A 96 10.17 12.78 -3.95
C LEU A 96 9.04 13.68 -3.43
N ASP A 97 9.37 14.82 -2.81
CA ASP A 97 8.37 15.77 -2.28
C ASP A 97 7.78 16.67 -3.35
N ARG A 98 8.36 16.72 -4.55
CA ARG A 98 7.76 17.41 -5.69
C ARG A 98 6.48 16.68 -6.07
N THR A 99 5.40 17.42 -6.24
CA THR A 99 4.05 16.89 -6.47
C THR A 99 3.98 15.99 -7.71
N GLU A 100 4.77 16.30 -8.75
CA GLU A 100 4.88 15.50 -9.97
C GLU A 100 5.48 14.10 -9.76
N PHE A 101 6.19 13.88 -8.66
CA PHE A 101 6.71 12.56 -8.26
C PHE A 101 5.98 11.97 -7.06
N ALA A 102 5.62 12.78 -6.06
CA ALA A 102 4.92 12.33 -4.86
C ALA A 102 3.61 11.60 -5.23
N GLN A 103 2.82 12.16 -6.14
CA GLN A 103 1.53 11.59 -6.52
C GLN A 103 1.65 10.23 -7.21
N PRO A 104 2.41 10.09 -8.32
CA PRO A 104 2.62 8.77 -8.93
C PRO A 104 3.32 7.77 -8.01
N ALA A 105 4.25 8.21 -7.16
CA ALA A 105 4.95 7.33 -6.22
C ALA A 105 4.02 6.75 -5.15
N ILE A 106 3.14 7.58 -4.58
CA ILE A 106 2.12 7.12 -3.61
C ILE A 106 1.16 6.15 -4.31
N PHE A 107 0.70 6.47 -5.52
CA PHE A 107 -0.14 5.57 -6.31
C PHE A 107 0.54 4.20 -6.54
N ALA A 108 1.82 4.18 -6.93
CA ALA A 108 2.58 2.95 -7.11
C ALA A 108 2.68 2.11 -5.83
N LEU A 109 2.99 2.75 -4.70
CA LEU A 109 3.03 2.09 -3.40
C LEU A 109 1.66 1.50 -3.03
N GLU A 110 0.61 2.29 -3.16
CA GLU A 110 -0.75 1.92 -2.78
C GLU A 110 -1.31 0.76 -3.61
N VAL A 111 -1.08 0.77 -4.92
CA VAL A 111 -1.43 -0.36 -5.80
C VAL A 111 -0.63 -1.61 -5.43
N GLY A 112 0.68 -1.47 -5.17
CA GLY A 112 1.53 -2.57 -4.73
C GLY A 112 1.05 -3.19 -3.41
N LEU A 113 0.72 -2.35 -2.42
CA LEU A 113 0.18 -2.79 -1.13
C LEU A 113 -1.16 -3.50 -1.28
N PHE A 114 -2.06 -2.94 -2.09
CA PHE A 114 -3.36 -3.55 -2.37
C PHE A 114 -3.19 -4.95 -2.96
N ARG A 115 -2.39 -5.11 -4.03
CA ARG A 115 -2.17 -6.40 -4.68
C ARG A 115 -1.50 -7.41 -3.77
N LEU A 116 -0.56 -6.98 -2.92
CA LEU A 116 0.06 -7.85 -1.94
C LEU A 116 -0.98 -8.42 -0.95
N VAL A 117 -1.79 -7.55 -0.35
CA VAL A 117 -2.79 -7.97 0.64
C VAL A 117 -3.91 -8.80 0.00
N GLU A 118 -4.32 -8.44 -1.23
CA GLU A 118 -5.26 -9.23 -2.03
C GLU A 118 -4.74 -10.64 -2.31
N SER A 119 -3.43 -10.79 -2.55
CA SER A 119 -2.82 -12.10 -2.81
C SER A 119 -2.86 -13.05 -1.60
N TRP A 120 -2.99 -12.52 -0.39
CA TRP A 120 -3.20 -13.29 0.84
C TRP A 120 -4.66 -13.69 1.07
N GLY A 121 -5.57 -13.34 0.16
CA GLY A 121 -6.99 -13.67 0.21
C GLY A 121 -7.86 -12.65 0.96
N VAL A 122 -7.30 -11.51 1.39
CA VAL A 122 -8.08 -10.43 1.99
C VAL A 122 -8.79 -9.66 0.88
N ARG A 123 -10.13 -9.56 0.97
CA ARG A 123 -10.96 -8.85 0.01
C ARG A 123 -11.56 -7.60 0.63
N ALA A 124 -11.58 -6.52 -0.13
CA ALA A 124 -12.28 -5.30 0.25
C ALA A 124 -13.75 -5.39 -0.19
N ASP A 125 -14.67 -5.10 0.72
CA ASP A 125 -16.07 -4.84 0.39
C ASP A 125 -16.26 -3.41 -0.13
N PHE A 126 -15.41 -2.49 0.34
CA PHE A 126 -15.40 -1.08 -0.08
C PHE A 126 -13.98 -0.57 -0.29
N VAL A 127 -13.85 0.40 -1.18
CA VAL A 127 -12.63 1.20 -1.31
C VAL A 127 -12.99 2.68 -1.26
N ALA A 128 -12.10 3.47 -0.67
CA ALA A 128 -12.22 4.92 -0.70
C ALA A 128 -10.82 5.53 -0.73
N GLY A 129 -10.69 6.68 -1.37
CA GLY A 129 -9.43 7.41 -1.44
C GLY A 129 -9.58 8.84 -0.97
N HIS A 130 -8.48 9.44 -0.53
CA HIS A 130 -8.43 10.85 -0.20
C HIS A 130 -7.60 11.60 -1.25
N SER A 131 -8.22 12.52 -2.00
CA SER A 131 -7.55 13.30 -3.05
C SER A 131 -6.88 12.37 -4.08
N VAL A 132 -5.55 12.36 -4.20
CA VAL A 132 -4.85 11.48 -5.16
C VAL A 132 -5.11 9.99 -4.90
N GLY A 133 -5.36 9.59 -3.65
CA GLY A 133 -5.70 8.21 -3.30
C GLY A 133 -7.01 7.73 -3.96
N GLU A 134 -7.90 8.63 -4.40
CA GLU A 134 -9.10 8.23 -5.16
C GLU A 134 -8.73 7.58 -6.50
N VAL A 135 -7.59 7.95 -7.09
CA VAL A 135 -7.11 7.34 -8.33
C VAL A 135 -6.70 5.88 -8.08
N ALA A 136 -6.02 5.61 -6.95
CA ALA A 136 -5.71 4.25 -6.52
C ALA A 136 -6.99 3.44 -6.25
N ALA A 137 -7.94 4.01 -5.49
CA ALA A 137 -9.23 3.38 -5.21
C ALA A 137 -10.00 3.04 -6.50
N ALA A 138 -10.10 3.97 -7.43
CA ALA A 138 -10.77 3.77 -8.72
C ALA A 138 -10.08 2.69 -9.57
N HIS A 139 -8.75 2.64 -9.57
CA HIS A 139 -8.01 1.60 -10.27
C HIS A 139 -8.26 0.21 -9.67
N VAL A 140 -8.12 0.05 -8.35
CA VAL A 140 -8.27 -1.27 -7.72
C VAL A 140 -9.71 -1.78 -7.75
N ALA A 141 -10.69 -0.87 -7.81
CA ALA A 141 -12.09 -1.19 -8.03
C ALA A 141 -12.42 -1.58 -9.50
N GLY A 142 -11.46 -1.47 -10.41
CA GLY A 142 -11.64 -1.76 -11.84
C GLY A 142 -12.39 -0.67 -12.62
N VAL A 143 -12.56 0.52 -12.04
CA VAL A 143 -13.18 1.68 -12.72
C VAL A 143 -12.23 2.29 -13.75
N LEU A 144 -10.93 2.34 -13.42
CA LEU A 144 -9.87 2.81 -14.32
C LEU A 144 -8.89 1.68 -14.62
N SER A 145 -8.48 1.54 -15.88
CA SER A 145 -7.34 0.68 -16.22
C SER A 145 -6.06 1.21 -15.57
N LEU A 146 -5.02 0.38 -15.51
CA LEU A 146 -3.73 0.81 -14.97
C LEU A 146 -3.16 1.98 -15.79
N GLU A 147 -3.23 1.91 -17.11
CA GLU A 147 -2.71 2.92 -18.03
C GLU A 147 -3.44 4.25 -17.86
N ASP A 148 -4.77 4.22 -17.74
CA ASP A 148 -5.57 5.43 -17.54
C ASP A 148 -5.34 6.06 -16.17
N ALA A 149 -5.26 5.24 -15.12
CA ALA A 149 -4.97 5.70 -13.77
C ALA A 149 -3.55 6.29 -13.67
N ALA A 150 -2.55 5.63 -14.26
CA ALA A 150 -1.18 6.10 -14.32
C ALA A 150 -1.07 7.44 -15.08
N ARG A 151 -1.70 7.53 -16.26
CA ARG A 151 -1.75 8.79 -17.03
C ARG A 151 -2.41 9.91 -16.25
N LEU A 152 -3.53 9.63 -15.56
CA LEU A 152 -4.24 10.61 -14.76
C LEU A 152 -3.37 11.13 -13.61
N VAL A 153 -2.76 10.24 -12.82
CA VAL A 153 -1.95 10.64 -11.66
C VAL A 153 -0.68 11.40 -12.08
N VAL A 154 -0.05 11.01 -13.19
CA VAL A 154 1.12 11.70 -13.74
C VAL A 154 0.78 13.10 -14.22
N GLU A 155 -0.25 13.24 -15.07
CA GLU A 155 -0.63 14.56 -15.59
C GLU A 155 -1.16 15.47 -14.48
N ARG A 156 -1.92 14.92 -13.53
CA ARG A 156 -2.38 15.67 -12.35
C ARG A 156 -1.20 16.17 -11.52
N GLY A 157 -0.24 15.30 -11.23
CA GLY A 157 0.96 15.67 -10.48
C GLY A 157 1.75 16.78 -11.16
N ARG A 158 1.98 16.65 -12.49
CA ARG A 158 2.68 17.64 -13.31
C ARG A 158 1.96 19.00 -13.33
N LEU A 159 0.65 19.00 -13.57
CA LEU A 159 -0.15 20.23 -13.63
C LEU A 159 -0.21 20.93 -12.27
N MET A 160 -0.36 20.17 -11.18
CA MET A 160 -0.35 20.73 -9.83
C MET A 160 1.02 21.30 -9.45
N GLN A 161 2.10 20.63 -9.84
CA GLN A 161 3.46 21.12 -9.61
C GLN A 161 3.75 22.44 -10.34
N ALA A 162 3.11 22.68 -11.49
CA ALA A 162 3.27 23.88 -12.31
C ALA A 162 2.45 25.09 -11.83
N LEU A 163 1.61 24.94 -10.80
CA LEU A 163 0.85 26.06 -10.24
C LEU A 163 1.79 27.13 -9.65
N PRO A 164 1.39 28.41 -9.66
CA PRO A 164 2.19 29.47 -9.05
C PRO A 164 2.50 29.18 -7.57
N SER A 165 3.72 29.53 -7.16
CA SER A 165 4.09 29.48 -5.74
C SER A 165 3.28 30.49 -4.91
N GLY A 166 3.16 30.22 -3.61
CA GLY A 166 2.46 31.12 -2.66
C GLY A 166 1.11 30.61 -2.14
N GLY A 167 0.62 29.46 -2.64
CA GLY A 167 -0.49 28.74 -2.00
C GLY A 167 -0.06 28.06 -0.68
N ALA A 168 -1.01 27.90 0.24
CA ALA A 168 -0.80 27.17 1.49
C ALA A 168 -2.01 26.28 1.82
N MET A 169 -1.76 25.13 2.44
CA MET A 169 -2.78 24.28 3.07
C MET A 169 -2.48 24.20 4.56
N VAL A 170 -3.51 24.31 5.39
CA VAL A 170 -3.38 24.24 6.85
C VAL A 170 -4.45 23.31 7.42
N ALA A 171 -4.06 22.49 8.40
CA ALA A 171 -5.00 21.72 9.21
C ALA A 171 -5.47 22.58 10.38
N ILE A 172 -6.78 22.66 10.61
CA ILE A 172 -7.38 23.33 11.77
C ILE A 172 -7.87 22.25 12.73
N GLN A 173 -7.62 22.46 14.02
CA GLN A 173 -8.07 21.56 15.10
C GLN A 173 -9.30 22.12 15.81
#